data_AF-A0A7M3Z5P3-F1
#
_entry.id   AF-A0A7M3Z5P3-F1
#
_cell.length_a   1.000
_cell.length_b   1.000
_cell.length_c   1.000
_cell.angle_alpha   90.00
_cell.angle_beta   90.00
_cell.angle_gamma   90.00
#
_symmetry.space_group_name_H-M   'P 1'
#
loop_
_entity.id
_entity.type
_entity.pdbx_description
1 polymer ?
#
loop_
_entity_poly.entity_id
_entity_poly.type
_entity_poly.pdbx_seq_one_letter_code
_entity_poly.pdbx_strand_id
1 'polypeptide(L)' 'MTMGEEILRIEDLHVSVDETPILNGMSLTINRGEIHVIMGRNG' A
#
# COMPACT_ATOMS: atom_id res chain seq x y z
N MET A 1 -22.70 -0.13 8.79
CA MET A 1 -22.18 -0.93 7.66
C MET A 1 -20.84 -1.48 8.12
N THR A 2 -20.71 -2.79 8.34
CA THR A 2 -19.43 -3.38 8.73
C THR A 2 -18.52 -3.31 7.52
N MET A 3 -17.46 -2.49 7.60
CA MET A 3 -16.33 -2.64 6.67
C MET A 3 -15.89 -4.11 6.76
N GLY A 4 -15.58 -4.73 5.60
CA GLY A 4 -15.14 -6.13 5.57
C GLY A 4 -13.96 -6.35 6.52
N GLU A 5 -13.75 -7.58 6.97
CA GLU A 5 -12.60 -7.93 7.83
C GLU A 5 -11.29 -7.41 7.23
N GLU A 6 -10.52 -6.61 7.97
CA GLU A 6 -9.22 -6.11 7.53
C GLU A 6 -8.24 -7.28 7.36
N ILE A 7 -7.64 -7.41 6.18
CA ILE A 7 -6.67 -8.47 5.87
C ILE A 7 -5.25 -7.93 5.86
N LEU A 8 -5.05 -6.71 5.34
CA LEU A 8 -3.74 -6.07 5.26
C LEU A 8 -3.87 -4.59 5.59
N ARG A 9 -2.93 -4.11 6.40
CA ARG A 9 -2.75 -2.70 6.71
C ARG A 9 -1.29 -2.33 6.58
N ILE A 10 -1.02 -1.35 5.73
CA ILE A 10 0.27 -0.70 5.54
C ILE A 10 0.10 0.74 6.02
N GLU A 11 0.99 1.20 6.89
CA GLU A 11 0.99 2.55 7.42
C GLU A 11 2.33 3.21 7.15
N ASP A 12 2.29 4.39 6.51
CA ASP A 12 3.44 5.26 6.30
C ASP A 12 4.70 4.50 5.85
N LEU A 13 4.56 3.68 4.81
CA LEU A 13 5.66 2.88 4.28
C LEU A 13 6.64 3.76 3.52
N HIS A 14 7.89 3.76 3.98
CA HIS A 14 9.03 4.39 3.31
C HIS A 14 9.99 3.30 2.86
N VAL A 15 10.42 3.35 1.60
CA VAL A 15 11.31 2.34 1.01
C VAL A 15 12.37 3.05 0.20
N SER A 16 13.62 2.61 0.35
CA SER A 16 14.76 3.10 -0.43
C SER A 16 15.57 1.92 -0.96
N VAL A 17 16.22 2.13 -2.11
CA VAL A 17 17.30 1.27 -2.61
C VAL A 17 18.57 2.09 -2.55
N ASP A 18 19.56 1.60 -1.80
CA ASP A 18 20.72 2.38 -1.36
C ASP A 18 20.27 3.72 -0.73
N GLU A 19 20.78 4.85 -1.24
CA GLU A 19 20.40 6.20 -0.80
C GLU A 19 19.22 6.78 -1.59
N THR A 20 18.65 6.04 -2.55
CA THR A 20 17.58 6.53 -3.41
C THR A 20 16.21 6.14 -2.85
N PRO A 21 15.38 7.11 -2.41
CA PRO A 21 14.03 6.82 -1.95
C PRO A 21 13.12 6.43 -3.12
N ILE A 22 12.41 5.31 -2.95
CA ILE A 22 11.45 4.74 -3.91
C ILE A 22 10.01 5.01 -3.49
N LEU A 23 9.69 4.80 -2.20
CA LEU A 23 8.39 5.15 -1.61
C LEU A 23 8.59 6.14 -0.47
N ASN A 24 7.82 7.23 -0.48
CA ASN A 24 7.93 8.33 0.47
C ASN A 24 6.64 8.46 1.30
N GLY A 25 6.26 7.40 2.03
CA GLY A 25 5.07 7.40 2.87
C GLY A 25 3.83 6.93 2.12
N MET A 26 3.64 5.62 2.05
CA MET A 26 2.44 4.99 1.49
C MET A 26 1.64 4.27 2.57
N SER A 27 0.34 4.55 2.64
CA SER A 27 -0.60 3.82 3.49
C SER A 27 -1.65 3.10 2.63
N LEU A 28 -1.97 1.86 2.97
CA LEU A 28 -2.95 1.03 2.25
C LEU A 28 -3.66 0.10 3.22
N THR A 29 -4.98 0.05 3.15
CA THR A 29 -5.79 -0.95 3.86
C THR A 29 -6.55 -1.78 2.83
N ILE A 30 -6.50 -3.11 2.97
CA ILE A 30 -7.23 -4.06 2.14
C ILE A 30 -8.17 -4.87 3.04
N ASN A 31 -9.47 -4.79 2.75
CA ASN A 31 -10.48 -5.57 3.44
C ASN A 31 -10.86 -6.82 2.64
N ARG A 32 -11.42 -7.82 3.33
CA ARG A 32 -11.89 -9.07 2.74
C ARG A 32 -12.90 -8.81 1.61
N GLY A 33 -12.61 -9.34 0.43
CA GLY A 33 -13.46 -9.24 -0.76
C GLY A 33 -13.16 -8.04 -1.65
N GLU A 34 -12.25 -7.15 -1.25
CA GLU A 34 -11.79 -6.05 -2.10
C GLU A 34 -10.72 -6.51 -3.09
N ILE A 35 -10.73 -5.92 -4.29
CA ILE A 35 -9.67 -6.07 -5.30
C ILE A 35 -9.06 -4.69 -5.50
N HIS A 36 -7.76 -4.58 -5.22
CA HIS A 36 -6.99 -3.35 -5.37
C HIS A 36 -6.03 -3.50 -6.55
N VAL A 37 -5.97 -2.48 -7.41
CA VAL A 37 -5.02 -2.43 -8.53
C VAL A 37 -3.93 -1.42 -8.20
N ILE A 38 -2.68 -1.86 -8.23
CA ILE A 38 -1.53 -0.97 -8.13
C ILE A 38 -1.10 -0.60 -9.55
N MET A 39 -1.05 0.69 -9.84
CA MET A 39 -0.66 1.22 -11.14
C MET A 39 0.42 2.29 -10.97
N GLY A 40 1.34 2.36 -11.93
CA GLY A 40 2.42 3.33 -11.94
C GLY A 40 3.07 3.39 -13.31
N ARG A 41 3.88 4.43 -13.52
CA ARG A 41 4.81 4.43 -14.67
C ARG A 41 5.88 3.38 -14.41
N ASN A 42 6.42 2.80 -15.48
CA ASN A 42 7.59 1.94 -15.37
C ASN A 42 8.76 2.75 -14.79
N GLY A 43 9.42 2.18 -13.79
CA GLY A 43 10.56 2.74 -13.05
C GLY A 43 11.31 1.63 -12.36
#